data_AF-A0A2G8SQ83-F1
#
_entry.id   AF-A0A2G8SQ83-F1
#
_cell.length_a   1.000
_cell.length_b   1.000
_cell.length_c   1.000
_cell.angle_alpha   90.00
_cell.angle_beta   90.00
_cell.angle_gamma   90.00
#
_symmetry.space_group_name_H-M   'P 1'
#
loop_
_entity.id
_entity.type
_entity.pdbx_description
1 polymer ?
#
loop_
_entity_poly.entity_id
_entity_poly.type
_entity_poly.pdbx_seq_one_letter_code
_entity_poly.pdbx_strand_id
1 'polypeptide(L)'
;MVVCWGHLQLRGLPAAYSSHLFHFLSTDFGAQTLRNSIIERIRSPPYVTADPFVRFVDLGAVWDQSPILMLFTDGVDKLLNKSRYYFNPLSKPAVIIEPPNAVAVLLQDKVDNTVEDLLGYRVDPRWSGTLRNRALDILGNLIGGTNKRILQLVMDQGLLADYTACPNLHIDDTSIIICSFVDSSLSTPRTS
;
A
#
# COMPACT_ATOMS: atom_id res chain seq x y z
N MET A 1 -12.17 -0.26 -14.59
CA MET A 1 -11.62 1.11 -14.36
C MET A 1 -10.43 0.98 -13.43
N VAL A 2 -9.21 1.32 -13.87
CA VAL A 2 -8.01 1.28 -13.02
C VAL A 2 -7.68 2.71 -12.61
N VAL A 3 -7.82 3.04 -11.33
CA VAL A 3 -7.41 4.34 -10.81
C VAL A 3 -5.97 4.21 -10.32
N CYS A 4 -5.02 4.61 -11.17
CA CYS A 4 -3.63 4.76 -10.74
C CYS A 4 -3.51 6.03 -9.90
N TRP A 5 -3.23 5.90 -8.61
CA TRP A 5 -2.80 7.03 -7.78
C TRP A 5 -1.36 7.40 -8.17
N GLY A 6 -1.23 8.36 -9.09
CA GLY A 6 0.06 8.85 -9.59
C GLY A 6 0.16 10.37 -9.44
N HIS A 7 1.23 10.82 -8.78
CA HIS A 7 1.71 12.20 -8.61
C HIS A 7 0.67 13.32 -8.38
N LEU A 8 0.72 13.93 -7.18
CA LEU A 8 0.16 15.28 -6.95
C LEU A 8 0.80 16.29 -7.92
N GLN A 9 0.09 16.60 -9.01
CA GLN A 9 0.29 17.82 -9.78
C GLN A 9 -0.72 18.88 -9.30
N LEU A 10 -0.52 20.15 -9.68
CA LEU A 10 -1.00 21.29 -8.89
C LEU A 10 -1.90 22.31 -9.68
N ARG A 11 -3.24 22.32 -9.47
CA ARG A 11 -4.22 23.29 -10.04
C ARG A 11 -5.49 23.54 -9.19
N GLY A 12 -5.83 24.82 -9.00
CA GLY A 12 -7.19 25.26 -8.64
C GLY A 12 -7.34 26.20 -7.43
N LEU A 13 -6.41 26.21 -6.47
CA LEU A 13 -6.63 26.94 -5.20
C LEU A 13 -6.37 28.46 -5.29
N PRO A 14 -7.31 29.32 -4.81
CA PRO A 14 -7.08 30.75 -4.67
C PRO A 14 -5.87 31.05 -3.76
N ALA A 15 -5.09 32.09 -4.10
CA ALA A 15 -3.88 32.45 -3.35
C ALA A 15 -4.15 32.74 -1.87
N ALA A 16 -5.27 33.38 -1.53
CA ALA A 16 -5.69 33.62 -0.16
C ALA A 16 -5.96 32.32 0.62
N TYR A 17 -6.60 31.33 -0.01
CA TYR A 17 -6.85 30.01 0.58
C TYR A 17 -5.55 29.23 0.78
N SER A 18 -4.65 29.26 -0.21
CA SER A 18 -3.32 28.65 -0.09
C SER A 18 -2.53 29.26 1.06
N SER A 19 -2.50 30.59 1.18
CA SER A 19 -1.83 31.31 2.28
C SER A 19 -2.42 30.93 3.66
N HIS A 20 -3.75 30.76 3.74
CA HIS A 20 -4.42 30.32 4.97
C HIS A 20 -4.06 28.87 5.34
N LEU A 21 -4.03 27.96 4.36
CA LEU A 21 -3.65 26.55 4.58
C LEU A 21 -2.20 26.43 5.09
N PHE A 22 -1.25 27.12 4.45
CA PHE A 22 0.17 27.12 4.88
C PHE A 22 0.41 27.87 6.20
N HIS A 23 -0.51 28.75 6.62
CA HIS A 23 -0.47 29.36 7.95
C HIS A 23 -0.64 28.31 9.05
N PHE A 24 -1.63 27.41 8.93
CA PHE A 24 -1.88 26.35 9.92
C PHE A 24 -0.83 25.23 9.88
N LEU A 25 -0.31 24.88 8.70
CA LEU A 25 0.83 23.95 8.59
C LEU A 25 2.09 24.47 9.29
N SER A 26 2.19 25.79 9.53
CA SER A 26 3.34 26.38 10.22
C SER A 26 3.24 26.33 11.76
N THR A 27 2.03 26.14 12.33
CA THR A 27 1.83 26.11 13.79
C THR A 27 2.31 24.80 14.42
N ASP A 28 2.16 23.67 13.72
CA ASP A 28 2.55 22.35 14.26
C ASP A 28 4.03 22.01 13.99
N PHE A 29 4.64 22.59 12.95
CA PHE A 29 6.03 22.33 12.55
C PHE A 29 7.09 23.25 13.21
N GLY A 30 6.71 23.95 14.28
CA GLY A 30 7.65 24.39 15.34
C GLY A 30 8.67 25.50 15.04
N ALA A 31 8.71 26.11 13.84
CA ALA A 31 9.68 27.18 13.55
C ALA A 31 9.18 28.27 12.58
N GLN A 32 9.17 29.53 13.03
CA GLN A 32 8.94 30.73 12.18
C GLN A 32 9.86 30.79 10.94
N THR A 33 11.08 30.25 11.03
CA THR A 33 12.05 30.23 9.92
C THR A 33 11.64 29.30 8.78
N LEU A 34 11.06 28.12 9.10
CA LEU A 34 10.50 27.23 8.08
C LEU A 34 9.35 27.90 7.34
N ARG A 35 8.42 28.55 8.08
CA ARG A 35 7.29 29.30 7.51
C ARG A 35 7.72 30.31 6.45
N ASN A 36 8.70 31.17 6.77
CA ASN A 36 9.17 32.18 5.83
C ASN A 36 9.82 31.53 4.59
N SER A 37 10.65 30.50 4.79
CA SER A 37 11.30 29.75 3.69
C SER A 37 10.31 29.00 2.78
N ILE A 38 9.14 28.61 3.30
CA ILE A 38 8.06 27.96 2.54
C ILE A 38 7.28 29.02 1.76
N ILE A 39 6.91 30.14 2.39
CA ILE A 39 6.16 31.23 1.74
C ILE A 39 6.97 31.81 0.56
N GLU A 40 8.29 31.99 0.69
CA GLU A 40 9.17 32.45 -0.40
C GLU A 40 9.25 31.48 -1.60
N ARG A 41 8.88 30.21 -1.40
CA ARG A 41 8.81 29.19 -2.46
C ARG A 41 7.45 29.14 -3.17
N ILE A 42 6.43 29.82 -2.65
CA ILE A 42 5.09 29.96 -3.25
C ILE A 42 5.15 31.07 -4.33
N ARG A 43 5.84 30.78 -5.45
CA ARG A 43 6.07 31.76 -6.54
C ARG A 43 4.90 31.86 -7.52
N SER A 44 4.27 30.74 -7.83
CA SER A 44 3.25 30.64 -8.88
C SER A 44 2.22 29.58 -8.48
N PRO A 45 1.29 29.90 -7.56
CA PRO A 45 0.12 29.06 -7.35
C PRO A 45 -0.68 28.97 -8.66
N PRO A 46 -1.48 27.93 -8.86
CA PRO A 46 -1.92 26.96 -7.86
C PRO A 46 -0.91 25.92 -7.40
N TYR A 47 -1.03 25.63 -6.10
CA TYR A 47 -0.53 24.43 -5.43
C TYR A 47 -1.74 23.49 -5.20
N VAL A 48 -1.54 22.17 -5.36
CA VAL A 48 -2.55 21.07 -5.33
C VAL A 48 -3.57 21.10 -6.48
N THR A 49 -3.63 20.01 -7.29
CA THR A 49 -4.82 19.57 -8.05
C THR A 49 -5.49 18.48 -7.23
N ALA A 50 -6.76 18.21 -7.56
CA ALA A 50 -7.35 16.88 -7.40
C ALA A 50 -7.69 16.26 -8.77
N ASP A 51 -6.95 16.64 -9.83
CA ASP A 51 -7.20 16.21 -11.21
C ASP A 51 -6.74 14.75 -11.35
N PRO A 52 -7.65 13.78 -11.61
CA PRO A 52 -7.28 12.38 -11.63
C PRO A 52 -6.55 12.01 -12.93
N PHE A 53 -5.53 11.15 -12.83
CA PHE A 53 -4.99 10.47 -14.01
C PHE A 53 -5.95 9.35 -14.43
N VAL A 54 -6.66 9.55 -15.55
CA VAL A 54 -7.64 8.58 -16.08
C VAL A 54 -7.01 7.74 -17.19
N ARG A 55 -7.03 6.42 -17.02
CA ARG A 55 -6.61 5.45 -18.05
C ARG A 55 -7.72 4.45 -18.35
N PHE A 56 -8.03 4.28 -19.62
CA PHE A 56 -8.84 3.19 -20.12
C PHE A 56 -7.93 1.99 -20.43
N VAL A 57 -8.36 0.80 -20.02
CA VAL A 57 -7.68 -0.47 -20.27
C VAL A 57 -8.73 -1.41 -20.83
N ASP A 58 -8.52 -1.88 -22.05
CA ASP A 58 -9.35 -2.92 -22.64
C ASP A 58 -8.97 -4.27 -21.99
N LEU A 59 -9.97 -4.98 -21.48
CA LEU A 59 -9.81 -6.29 -20.86
C LEU A 59 -10.23 -7.43 -21.80
N GLY A 60 -10.70 -7.16 -23.02
CA GLY A 60 -11.22 -8.17 -23.94
C GLY A 60 -10.25 -9.33 -24.21
N ALA A 61 -8.96 -9.05 -24.34
CA ALA A 61 -7.92 -10.06 -24.55
C ALA A 61 -7.64 -10.98 -23.33
N VAL A 62 -8.09 -10.60 -22.13
CA VAL A 62 -7.90 -11.33 -20.88
C VAL A 62 -9.21 -11.67 -20.18
N TRP A 63 -10.36 -11.39 -20.80
CA TRP A 63 -11.68 -11.51 -20.15
C TRP A 63 -11.99 -12.95 -19.74
N ASP A 64 -11.76 -13.90 -20.65
CA ASP A 64 -11.94 -15.33 -20.41
C ASP A 64 -10.99 -15.89 -19.33
N GLN A 65 -9.93 -15.15 -18.98
CA GLN A 65 -8.98 -15.51 -17.93
C GLN A 65 -9.42 -15.03 -16.54
N SER A 66 -10.66 -14.54 -16.39
CA SER A 66 -11.22 -14.12 -15.10
C SER A 66 -10.39 -13.03 -14.39
N PRO A 67 -10.21 -11.84 -15.01
CA PRO A 67 -9.27 -10.85 -14.53
C PRO A 67 -9.64 -10.34 -13.14
N ILE A 68 -8.60 -10.06 -12.34
CA ILE A 68 -8.72 -9.50 -10.99
C ILE A 68 -8.08 -8.11 -10.97
N LEU A 69 -8.82 -7.12 -10.49
CA LEU A 69 -8.29 -5.79 -10.17
C LEU A 69 -7.92 -5.74 -8.69
N MET A 70 -6.69 -5.34 -8.38
CA MET A 70 -6.28 -4.99 -7.02
C MET A 70 -5.88 -3.50 -6.97
N LEU A 71 -6.35 -2.81 -5.93
CA LEU A 71 -5.97 -1.44 -5.59
C LEU A 71 -5.38 -1.45 -4.17
N PHE A 72 -4.32 -0.68 -3.94
CA PHE A 72 -3.66 -0.61 -2.64
C PHE A 72 -3.03 0.76 -2.37
N THR A 73 -2.83 1.11 -1.09
CA THR A 73 -2.10 2.30 -0.66
C THR A 73 -0.59 2.05 -0.55
N ASP A 74 0.21 3.11 -0.41
CA ASP A 74 1.66 3.04 -0.20
C ASP A 74 2.04 2.37 1.14
N GLY A 75 1.08 2.14 2.05
CA GLY A 75 1.20 1.22 3.18
C GLY A 75 1.75 -0.16 2.78
N VAL A 76 1.36 -0.70 1.61
CA VAL A 76 1.90 -1.97 1.09
C VAL A 76 3.41 -1.89 0.79
N ASP A 77 3.91 -0.77 0.27
CA ASP A 77 5.35 -0.56 0.07
C ASP A 77 6.10 -0.51 1.41
N LYS A 78 5.50 0.15 2.41
CA LYS A 78 6.07 0.22 3.77
C LYS A 78 6.12 -1.16 4.42
N LEU A 79 5.09 -1.98 4.25
CA LEU A 79 5.08 -3.38 4.69
C LEU A 79 6.14 -4.24 3.97
N LEU A 80 6.36 -4.07 2.67
CA LEU A 80 7.34 -4.86 1.92
C LEU A 80 8.79 -4.43 2.20
N ASN A 81 9.09 -3.14 2.09
CA ASN A 81 10.45 -2.64 2.03
C ASN A 81 10.97 -2.05 3.35
N LYS A 82 10.11 -1.41 4.16
CA LYS A 82 10.53 -0.86 5.46
C LYS A 82 10.47 -1.89 6.58
N SER A 83 9.43 -2.72 6.64
CA SER A 83 9.29 -3.73 7.71
C SER A 83 10.48 -4.69 7.76
N ARG A 84 10.99 -5.14 6.60
CA ARG A 84 12.18 -6.00 6.49
C ARG A 84 13.43 -5.36 7.11
N TYR A 85 13.59 -4.04 7.01
CA TYR A 85 14.69 -3.32 7.63
C TYR A 85 14.60 -3.33 9.17
N TYR A 86 13.39 -3.27 9.72
CA TYR A 86 13.17 -3.37 11.17
C TYR A 86 13.40 -4.80 11.68
N PHE A 87 12.93 -5.82 10.97
CA PHE A 87 13.05 -7.21 11.44
C PHE A 87 14.45 -7.82 11.25
N ASN A 88 15.29 -7.22 10.39
CA ASN A 88 16.69 -7.62 10.24
C ASN A 88 17.58 -6.39 9.92
N PRO A 89 17.95 -5.56 10.92
CA PRO A 89 18.68 -4.31 10.70
C PRO A 89 20.12 -4.48 10.18
N LEU A 90 20.67 -5.69 10.23
CA LEU A 90 21.95 -6.02 9.58
C LEU A 90 21.79 -6.35 8.09
N SER A 91 20.56 -6.61 7.64
CA SER A 91 20.22 -6.88 6.25
C SER A 91 19.54 -5.66 5.63
N LYS A 92 20.35 -4.77 5.06
CA LYS A 92 19.82 -3.92 4.00
C LYS A 92 19.30 -4.85 2.90
N PRO A 93 18.00 -4.80 2.52
CA PRO A 93 17.52 -5.62 1.42
C PRO A 93 18.31 -5.24 0.17
N ALA A 94 19.05 -6.19 -0.39
CA ALA A 94 19.91 -5.96 -1.55
C ALA A 94 19.10 -5.62 -2.82
N VAL A 95 17.81 -5.92 -2.80
CA VAL A 95 16.83 -5.66 -3.86
C VAL A 95 15.60 -5.02 -3.20
N ILE A 96 15.18 -3.86 -3.73
CA ILE A 96 13.89 -3.26 -3.38
C ILE A 96 12.81 -4.08 -4.09
N ILE A 97 11.81 -4.53 -3.34
CA ILE A 97 10.68 -5.28 -3.90
C ILE A 97 9.71 -4.26 -4.50
N GLU A 98 9.42 -4.35 -5.79
CA GLU A 98 8.32 -3.59 -6.38
C GLU A 98 6.99 -4.15 -5.88
N PRO A 99 6.14 -3.35 -5.19
CA PRO A 99 4.88 -3.83 -4.63
C PRO A 99 3.95 -4.53 -5.63
N PRO A 100 3.77 -4.04 -6.88
CA PRO A 100 2.95 -4.72 -7.87
C PRO A 100 3.36 -6.18 -8.12
N ASN A 101 4.66 -6.48 -8.13
CA ASN A 101 5.16 -7.82 -8.45
C ASN A 101 4.89 -8.79 -7.28
N ALA A 102 5.14 -8.36 -6.04
CA ALA A 102 4.86 -9.16 -4.86
C ALA A 102 3.35 -9.47 -4.72
N VAL A 103 2.48 -8.46 -4.87
CA VAL A 103 1.04 -8.69 -4.75
C VAL A 103 0.47 -9.47 -5.94
N ALA A 104 1.03 -9.33 -7.15
CA ALA A 104 0.62 -10.12 -8.32
C ALA A 104 0.90 -11.62 -8.15
N VAL A 105 1.97 -12.01 -7.44
CA VAL A 105 2.23 -13.43 -7.14
C VAL A 105 1.35 -13.92 -5.98
N LEU A 106 1.14 -13.11 -4.94
CA LEU A 106 0.21 -13.44 -3.84
C LEU A 106 -1.27 -13.47 -4.29
N LEU A 107 -1.61 -12.82 -5.41
CA LEU A 107 -2.93 -12.89 -6.07
C LEU A 107 -3.19 -14.20 -6.83
N GLN A 108 -2.21 -15.11 -6.95
CA GLN A 108 -2.39 -16.38 -7.66
C GLN A 108 -3.02 -17.45 -6.75
N ASP A 109 -3.77 -18.40 -7.32
CA ASP A 109 -4.39 -19.50 -6.55
C ASP A 109 -3.34 -20.54 -6.09
N LYS A 110 -2.23 -20.61 -6.81
CA LYS A 110 -1.02 -21.33 -6.42
C LYS A 110 0.10 -20.31 -6.33
N VAL A 111 0.50 -19.99 -5.10
CA VAL A 111 1.64 -19.14 -4.85
C VAL A 111 2.92 -19.91 -5.17
N ASP A 112 3.79 -19.33 -5.99
CA ASP A 112 5.10 -19.89 -6.33
C ASP A 112 6.11 -19.62 -5.21
N ASN A 113 7.05 -20.56 -5.01
CA ASN A 113 8.11 -20.47 -4.01
C ASN A 113 9.00 -19.23 -4.21
N THR A 114 9.07 -18.71 -5.44
CA THR A 114 9.77 -17.46 -5.77
C THR A 114 9.30 -16.26 -4.93
N VAL A 115 8.05 -16.25 -4.44
CA VAL A 115 7.58 -15.19 -3.52
C VAL A 115 8.09 -15.39 -2.10
N GLU A 116 8.34 -16.63 -1.66
CA GLU A 116 8.91 -16.90 -0.32
C GLU A 116 10.36 -16.41 -0.26
N ASP A 117 11.12 -16.59 -1.34
CA ASP A 117 12.45 -16.00 -1.52
C ASP A 117 12.38 -14.47 -1.57
N LEU A 118 11.42 -13.91 -2.32
CA LEU A 118 11.20 -12.47 -2.43
C LEU A 118 10.89 -11.83 -1.06
N LEU A 119 9.99 -12.43 -0.29
CA LEU A 119 9.55 -11.96 1.03
C LEU A 119 10.53 -12.33 2.16
N GLY A 120 11.34 -13.38 1.98
CA GLY A 120 12.33 -13.87 2.95
C GLY A 120 11.71 -14.67 4.10
N TYR A 121 10.49 -15.16 3.92
CA TYR A 121 9.75 -16.01 4.84
C TYR A 121 8.67 -16.76 4.07
N ARG A 122 8.16 -17.85 4.66
CA ARG A 122 7.13 -18.68 4.03
C ARG A 122 5.77 -18.00 4.00
N VAL A 123 4.98 -18.34 2.99
CA VAL A 123 3.61 -17.86 2.77
C VAL A 123 2.58 -18.82 3.37
N ASP A 124 1.52 -18.27 3.96
CA ASP A 124 0.29 -19.01 4.24
C ASP A 124 -0.81 -18.56 3.26
N PRO A 125 -1.19 -19.37 2.26
CA PRO A 125 -2.22 -19.00 1.29
C PRO A 125 -3.65 -19.03 1.86
N ARG A 126 -3.83 -19.30 3.16
CA ARG A 126 -5.15 -19.40 3.84
C ARG A 126 -5.16 -18.70 5.20
N TRP A 127 -4.48 -17.57 5.29
CA TRP A 127 -4.50 -16.63 6.43
C TRP A 127 -5.91 -16.27 6.93
N SER A 128 -6.89 -16.16 6.02
CA SER A 128 -8.31 -15.91 6.31
C SER A 128 -9.09 -17.17 6.74
N GLY A 129 -8.46 -18.34 6.75
CA GLY A 129 -9.03 -19.61 7.16
C GLY A 129 -10.27 -20.00 6.37
N THR A 130 -11.41 -20.05 7.05
CA THR A 130 -12.72 -20.39 6.44
C THR A 130 -13.39 -19.20 5.76
N LEU A 131 -12.96 -17.96 6.03
CA LEU A 131 -13.57 -16.74 5.46
C LEU A 131 -13.25 -16.56 3.96
N ARG A 132 -12.15 -17.17 3.47
CA ARG A 132 -11.67 -17.09 2.07
C ARG A 132 -11.56 -15.64 1.56
N ASN A 133 -11.12 -14.74 2.44
CA ASN A 133 -10.96 -13.33 2.12
C ASN A 133 -9.55 -13.09 1.58
N ARG A 134 -9.42 -13.07 0.24
CA ARG A 134 -8.13 -12.90 -0.45
C ARG A 134 -7.37 -11.63 -0.05
N ALA A 135 -8.06 -10.56 0.33
CA ALA A 135 -7.40 -9.33 0.78
C ALA A 135 -6.72 -9.53 2.15
N LEU A 136 -7.38 -10.26 3.04
CA LEU A 136 -6.80 -10.67 4.33
C LEU A 136 -5.68 -11.70 4.12
N ASP A 137 -5.83 -12.61 3.15
CA ASP A 137 -4.77 -13.58 2.80
C ASP A 137 -3.49 -12.88 2.33
N ILE A 138 -3.61 -11.89 1.45
CA ILE A 138 -2.47 -11.07 1.00
C ILE A 138 -1.90 -10.24 2.16
N LEU A 139 -2.74 -9.57 2.95
CA LEU A 139 -2.28 -8.72 4.06
C LEU A 139 -1.48 -9.49 5.10
N GLY A 140 -1.96 -10.66 5.54
CA GLY A 140 -1.23 -11.50 6.50
C GLY A 140 0.14 -11.95 5.95
N ASN A 141 0.21 -12.25 4.65
CA ASN A 141 1.47 -12.57 4.00
C ASN A 141 2.42 -11.38 3.91
N LEU A 142 1.94 -10.19 3.53
CA LEU A 142 2.76 -8.96 3.49
C LEU A 142 3.29 -8.56 4.87
N ILE A 143 2.53 -8.80 5.94
CA ILE A 143 2.94 -8.50 7.31
C ILE A 143 4.03 -9.46 7.77
N GLY A 144 3.92 -10.76 7.51
CA GLY A 144 4.94 -11.72 7.95
C GLY A 144 4.75 -13.19 7.55
N GLY A 145 3.70 -13.55 6.80
CA GLY A 145 3.50 -14.94 6.36
C GLY A 145 3.45 -15.91 7.54
N THR A 146 4.17 -17.03 7.49
CA THR A 146 4.23 -17.96 8.64
C THR A 146 5.24 -17.53 9.74
N ASN A 147 5.87 -16.34 9.64
CA ASN A 147 6.94 -15.94 10.54
C ASN A 147 6.40 -15.41 11.88
N LYS A 148 6.22 -16.34 12.83
CA LYS A 148 5.72 -16.05 14.19
C LYS A 148 6.46 -14.92 14.90
N ARG A 149 7.77 -14.74 14.68
CA ARG A 149 8.56 -13.67 15.32
C ARG A 149 8.15 -12.30 14.79
N ILE A 150 7.97 -12.16 13.48
CA ILE A 150 7.50 -10.93 12.86
C ILE A 150 6.09 -10.61 13.35
N LEU A 151 5.19 -11.60 13.32
CA LEU A 151 3.81 -11.44 13.77
C LEU A 151 3.72 -11.05 15.26
N GLN A 152 4.55 -11.62 16.12
CA GLN A 152 4.61 -11.24 17.54
C GLN A 152 5.01 -9.78 17.73
N LEU A 153 6.00 -9.28 16.97
CA LEU A 153 6.43 -7.89 17.04
C LEU A 153 5.34 -6.93 16.53
N VAL A 154 4.63 -7.30 15.47
CA VAL A 154 3.51 -6.53 14.90
C VAL A 154 2.29 -6.48 15.85
N MET A 155 2.15 -7.47 16.74
CA MET A 155 1.09 -7.49 17.75
C MET A 155 1.49 -6.83 19.08
N ASP A 156 2.75 -6.40 19.23
CA ASP A 156 3.24 -5.74 20.45
C ASP A 156 2.90 -4.23 20.41
N GLN A 157 1.80 -3.88 21.09
CA GLN A 157 1.34 -2.49 21.20
C GLN A 157 2.36 -1.57 21.91
N GLY A 158 3.24 -2.11 22.76
CA GLY A 158 4.29 -1.33 23.39
C GLY A 158 5.34 -0.89 22.36
N LEU A 159 5.77 -1.80 21.50
CA LEU A 159 6.70 -1.49 20.40
C LEU A 159 6.09 -0.59 19.32
N LEU A 160 4.80 -0.75 19.02
CA LEU A 160 4.10 0.14 18.06
C LEU A 160 3.86 1.56 18.61
N ALA A 161 3.75 1.72 19.94
CA ALA A 161 3.56 3.02 20.58
C ALA A 161 4.89 3.76 20.86
N ASP A 162 6.01 3.04 20.96
CA ASP A 162 7.32 3.62 21.23
C ASP A 162 8.04 4.11 19.97
N TYR A 163 7.71 5.35 19.58
CA TYR A 163 8.39 6.07 18.50
C TYR A 163 9.90 6.30 18.75
N THR A 164 10.42 6.05 19.95
CA THR A 164 11.84 6.18 20.31
C THR A 164 12.61 4.85 20.30
N ALA A 165 11.91 3.72 20.18
CA ALA A 165 12.53 2.40 20.09
C ALA A 165 13.45 2.25 18.87
N CYS A 166 14.44 1.37 18.99
CA CYS A 166 15.29 0.96 17.87
C CYS A 166 15.32 -0.58 17.78
N PRO A 167 14.78 -1.18 16.70
CA PRO A 167 14.11 -0.53 15.57
C PRO A 167 12.73 0.05 15.94
N ASN A 168 12.42 1.24 15.43
CA ASN A 168 11.07 1.82 15.52
C ASN A 168 10.16 1.07 14.53
N LEU A 169 9.25 0.24 15.05
CA LEU A 169 8.31 -0.53 14.24
C LEU A 169 7.11 0.34 13.86
N HIS A 170 7.25 1.09 12.76
CA HIS A 170 6.16 1.88 12.21
C HIS A 170 5.41 1.11 11.11
N ILE A 171 4.11 0.90 11.33
CA ILE A 171 3.15 0.42 10.34
C ILE A 171 2.21 1.58 10.01
N ASP A 172 1.96 1.78 8.73
CA ASP A 172 1.15 2.89 8.21
C ASP A 172 -0.18 2.39 7.61
N ASP A 173 -1.11 3.31 7.36
CA ASP A 173 -2.46 3.03 6.88
C ASP A 173 -2.44 2.24 5.56
N THR A 174 -2.70 0.94 5.70
CA THR A 174 -2.64 -0.03 4.61
C THR A 174 -4.04 -0.44 4.20
N SER A 175 -4.46 -0.05 3.01
CA SER A 175 -5.71 -0.51 2.38
C SER A 175 -5.39 -1.44 1.22
N ILE A 176 -6.13 -2.53 1.11
CA ILE A 176 -6.12 -3.48 -0.02
C ILE A 176 -7.58 -3.71 -0.43
N ILE A 177 -7.89 -3.45 -1.70
CA ILE A 177 -9.20 -3.70 -2.31
C ILE A 177 -8.97 -4.66 -3.47
N ILE A 178 -9.74 -5.75 -3.51
CA ILE A 178 -9.71 -6.75 -4.58
C ILE A 178 -11.09 -6.84 -5.20
N CYS A 179 -11.16 -6.72 -6.52
CA CYS A 179 -12.38 -6.85 -7.31
C CYS A 179 -12.17 -7.91 -8.39
N SER A 180 -13.01 -8.96 -8.37
CA SER A 180 -13.10 -9.91 -9.49
C SER A 180 -14.10 -9.39 -10.52
N PHE A 181 -13.79 -9.56 -11.81
CA PHE A 181 -14.75 -9.29 -12.89
C PHE A 181 -15.60 -10.53 -13.25
N VAL A 182 -15.43 -11.66 -12.56
CA VAL A 182 -16.24 -12.87 -12.79
C VAL A 182 -17.63 -12.68 -12.21
N ASP A 183 -18.62 -12.84 -13.08
CA ASP A 183 -20.03 -12.80 -12.73
C ASP A 183 -20.39 -14.05 -11.89
N SER A 184 -20.60 -13.87 -10.58
CA SER A 184 -20.93 -14.96 -9.66
C SER A 184 -22.29 -15.62 -9.95
N SER A 185 -23.10 -14.99 -10.82
CA SER A 185 -24.39 -15.47 -11.31
C SER A 185 -24.34 -16.71 -12.20
N LEU A 186 -23.19 -17.08 -12.77
CA LEU A 186 -23.03 -18.27 -13.62
C LEU A 186 -22.63 -19.55 -12.87
N SER A 187 -22.52 -19.50 -11.54
CA SER A 187 -22.09 -20.64 -10.70
C SER A 187 -23.19 -21.66 -10.38
N THR A 188 -24.45 -21.41 -10.77
CA THR A 188 -25.54 -22.39 -10.67
C THR A 188 -25.43 -23.39 -11.82
N PRO A 189 -25.16 -24.69 -11.58
CA PRO A 189 -25.21 -25.68 -12.65
C PRO A 189 -26.64 -25.77 -13.18
N ARG A 190 -26.83 -25.51 -14.47
CA ARG A 190 -28.08 -25.87 -15.16
C ARG A 190 -28.15 -27.38 -15.23
N THR A 191 -28.86 -27.99 -14.27
CA THR A 191 -29.24 -29.40 -14.32
C THR A 191 -30.23 -29.60 -15.46
N SER A 192 -29.78 -30.25 -16.53
CA SER A 192 -30.60 -30.87 -17.57
C SER A 192 -30.84 -32.33 -17.24
#